data_AF-A0A2U9NJD6-F1
#
_entry.id   AF-A0A2U9NJD6-F1
#
_cell.length_a   1.000
_cell.length_b   1.000
_cell.length_c   1.000
_cell.angle_alpha   90.00
_cell.angle_beta   90.00
_cell.angle_gamma   90.00
#
_symmetry.space_group_name_H-M   'P 1'
#
loop_
_entity.id
_entity.type
_entity.pdbx_description
1 polymer ?
#
loop_
_entity_poly.entity_id
_entity_poly.type
_entity_poly.pdbx_seq_one_letter_code
_entity_poly.pdbx_strand_id
1 'polypeptide(L)'
;LGFKYIIEIQENNTNGSQDPVTKEWNGMIGDIIKKKADLAIGDLTVTSDREKYVDFTLQFMTLGIKILYRKPEPAPPSLFLFVSPFAIGVWILVGVAFLFVS
;
A
#
# COMPACT_ATOMS: atom_id res chain seq x y z
N LEU A 1 3.77 10.50 30.85
CA LEU A 1 4.11 9.17 31.43
C LEU A 1 5.48 9.14 32.10
N GLY A 2 6.50 9.90 31.64
CA GLY A 2 7.68 10.24 32.45
C GLY A 2 8.54 9.07 32.95
N PHE A 3 8.39 7.87 32.36
CA PHE A 3 9.17 6.69 32.73
C PHE A 3 10.51 6.65 31.97
N LYS A 4 11.49 5.97 32.53
CA LYS A 4 12.76 5.65 31.87
C LYS A 4 12.57 4.42 30.99
N TYR A 5 13.16 4.43 29.81
CA TYR A 5 13.08 3.32 28.86
C TYR A 5 14.43 3.07 28.19
N ILE A 6 14.58 1.85 27.69
CA ILE A 6 15.67 1.45 26.81
C ILE A 6 15.01 0.98 25.52
N ILE A 7 15.57 1.39 24.38
CA ILE A 7 15.11 0.92 23.07
C ILE A 7 16.01 -0.25 22.69
N GLU A 8 15.40 -1.41 22.53
CA GLU A 8 16.07 -2.60 22.03
C GLU A 8 15.46 -2.99 20.69
N ILE A 9 16.32 -3.31 19.73
CA ILE A 9 15.89 -3.80 18.42
C ILE A 9 15.66 -5.31 18.55
N GLN A 10 14.50 -5.76 18.10
CA GLN A 10 14.15 -7.18 18.09
C GLN A 10 15.20 -8.00 17.32
N GLU A 11 15.70 -9.08 17.92
CA GLU A 11 16.84 -9.87 17.40
C GLU A 11 16.73 -10.26 15.91
N ASN A 12 15.53 -10.60 15.45
CA ASN A 12 15.24 -11.06 14.09
C ASN A 12 14.55 -10.00 13.21
N ASN A 13 14.35 -8.77 13.71
CA ASN A 13 13.60 -7.71 13.04
C ASN A 13 12.20 -8.14 12.55
N THR A 14 11.52 -9.02 13.29
CA THR A 14 10.17 -9.47 12.93
C THR A 14 9.11 -8.92 13.86
N ASN A 15 7.95 -8.60 13.30
CA ASN A 15 6.80 -8.09 14.05
C ASN A 15 6.18 -9.15 14.97
N GLY A 16 6.08 -10.38 14.47
CA GLY A 16 5.57 -11.53 15.21
C GLY A 16 4.47 -12.28 14.46
N SER A 17 4.67 -13.57 14.31
CA SER A 17 3.76 -14.56 13.73
C SER A 17 3.70 -15.78 14.63
N GLN A 18 2.54 -16.39 14.73
CA GLN A 18 2.39 -17.65 15.44
C GLN A 18 2.81 -18.82 14.53
N ASP A 19 3.66 -19.71 15.06
CA ASP A 19 3.95 -20.98 14.41
C ASP A 19 2.68 -21.85 14.38
N PRO A 20 2.27 -22.38 13.20
CA PRO A 20 1.03 -23.13 13.07
C PRO A 20 1.04 -24.46 13.82
N VAL A 21 2.22 -25.06 14.04
CA VAL A 21 2.43 -26.37 14.68
C VAL A 21 2.66 -26.20 16.17
N THR A 22 3.65 -25.40 16.58
CA THR A 22 4.03 -25.27 18.00
C THR A 22 3.14 -24.28 18.76
N LYS A 23 2.39 -23.43 18.03
CA LYS A 23 1.60 -22.31 18.58
C LYS A 23 2.42 -21.26 19.31
N GLU A 24 3.74 -21.29 19.18
CA GLU A 24 4.62 -20.26 19.74
C GLU A 24 4.64 -19.00 18.89
N TRP A 25 4.77 -17.85 19.55
CA TRP A 25 4.96 -16.56 18.91
C TRP A 25 6.45 -16.21 18.81
N ASN A 26 6.82 -15.63 17.66
CA ASN A 26 8.13 -15.03 17.43
C ASN A 26 8.04 -13.49 17.38
N GLY A 27 9.18 -12.84 17.12
CA GLY A 27 9.25 -11.40 16.88
C GLY A 27 8.85 -10.56 18.10
N MET A 28 8.49 -9.31 17.86
CA MET A 28 8.09 -8.38 18.93
C MET A 28 6.92 -8.92 19.75
N ILE A 29 5.91 -9.53 19.12
CA ILE A 29 4.79 -10.16 19.84
C ILE A 29 5.29 -11.28 20.76
N GLY A 30 6.19 -12.14 20.28
CA GLY A 30 6.79 -13.21 21.06
C GLY A 30 7.59 -12.69 22.26
N ASP A 31 8.31 -11.58 22.08
CA ASP A 31 9.11 -10.97 23.15
C ASP A 31 8.24 -10.37 24.26
N ILE A 32 7.06 -9.80 23.92
CA ILE A 32 6.07 -9.38 24.93
C ILE A 32 5.49 -10.59 25.68
N ILE A 33 5.06 -11.63 24.97
CA ILE A 33 4.48 -12.84 25.58
C ILE A 33 5.48 -13.54 26.51
N LYS A 34 6.75 -13.61 26.09
CA LYS A 34 7.86 -14.19 26.87
C LYS A 34 8.41 -13.24 27.93
N LYS A 35 7.82 -12.05 28.11
CA LYS A 35 8.23 -11.01 29.06
C LYS A 35 9.70 -10.59 28.93
N LYS A 36 10.22 -10.61 27.70
CA LYS A 36 11.54 -10.06 27.35
C LYS A 36 11.50 -8.54 27.18
N ALA A 37 10.34 -8.00 26.81
CA ALA A 37 10.09 -6.57 26.70
C ALA A 37 8.74 -6.20 27.34
N ASP A 38 8.63 -4.98 27.86
CA ASP A 38 7.40 -4.46 28.46
C ASP A 38 6.47 -3.80 27.43
N LEU A 39 7.05 -3.25 26.36
CA LEU A 39 6.33 -2.52 25.31
C LEU A 39 6.91 -2.85 23.93
N ALA A 40 6.03 -3.09 22.96
CA ALA A 40 6.41 -3.26 21.56
C ALA A 40 5.94 -2.03 20.76
N ILE A 41 6.88 -1.34 20.13
CA ILE A 41 6.62 -0.12 19.35
C ILE A 41 7.20 -0.33 17.94
N GLY A 42 6.34 -0.24 16.93
CA GLY A 42 6.72 -0.42 15.52
C GLY A 42 5.49 -0.45 14.61
N ASP A 43 5.70 -0.82 13.34
CA ASP A 43 4.61 -1.04 12.39
C ASP A 43 3.88 -2.37 12.68
N LEU A 44 3.13 -2.38 13.78
CA LEU A 44 2.38 -3.54 14.25
C LEU A 44 0.92 -3.43 13.81
N THR A 45 0.54 -4.25 12.83
CA THR A 45 -0.86 -4.42 12.46
C THR A 45 -1.63 -5.10 13.60
N VAL A 46 -2.71 -4.44 14.05
CA VAL A 46 -3.67 -5.03 14.99
C VAL A 46 -4.45 -6.11 14.25
N THR A 47 -4.37 -7.35 14.73
CA THR A 47 -5.11 -8.50 14.18
C THR A 47 -5.75 -9.28 15.30
N SER A 48 -6.89 -9.93 15.03
CA SER A 48 -7.63 -10.71 16.03
C SER A 48 -6.81 -11.87 16.61
N ASP A 49 -5.84 -12.40 15.88
CA ASP A 49 -4.96 -13.45 16.42
C ASP A 49 -3.92 -12.90 17.39
N ARG A 50 -3.41 -11.68 17.17
CA ARG A 50 -2.48 -11.02 18.11
C ARG A 50 -3.20 -10.53 19.36
N GLU A 51 -4.39 -9.96 19.21
CA GLU A 51 -5.22 -9.44 20.32
C GLU A 51 -5.59 -10.51 21.35
N LYS A 52 -5.58 -11.80 20.99
CA LYS A 52 -5.80 -12.91 21.94
C LYS A 52 -4.67 -13.07 22.97
N TYR A 53 -3.48 -12.54 22.69
CA TYR A 53 -2.27 -12.76 23.49
C TYR A 53 -1.65 -11.48 24.04
N VAL A 54 -1.91 -10.32 23.41
CA VAL A 54 -1.41 -9.01 23.85
C VAL A 54 -2.49 -7.95 23.72
N ASP A 55 -2.43 -6.95 24.60
CA ASP A 55 -3.29 -5.77 24.53
C ASP A 55 -2.68 -4.70 23.62
N PHE A 56 -3.51 -4.12 22.74
CA PHE A 56 -3.13 -3.00 21.90
C PHE A 56 -3.66 -1.68 22.44
N THR A 57 -2.93 -0.60 22.17
CA THR A 57 -3.44 0.77 22.36
C THR A 57 -4.38 1.13 21.21
N LEU A 58 -5.04 2.29 21.33
CA LEU A 58 -5.80 2.86 20.21
C LEU A 58 -4.86 3.09 19.01
N GLN A 59 -5.32 2.70 17.83
CA GLN A 59 -4.57 2.89 16.59
C GLN A 59 -4.29 4.38 16.38
N PHE A 60 -3.02 4.72 16.18
CA PHE A 60 -2.59 6.10 15.91
C PHE A 60 -2.49 6.41 14.41
N MET A 61 -2.61 5.39 13.55
CA MET A 61 -2.55 5.51 12.10
C MET A 61 -3.49 4.50 11.43
N THR A 62 -4.26 4.94 10.44
CA THR A 62 -5.09 4.08 9.61
C THR A 62 -4.40 3.82 8.28
N LEU A 63 -4.06 2.56 8.01
CA LEU A 63 -3.48 2.11 6.75
C LEU A 63 -4.44 1.15 6.04
N GLY A 64 -4.28 1.03 4.72
CA GLY A 64 -5.06 0.11 3.89
C GLY A 64 -4.24 -0.39 2.71
N ILE A 65 -4.68 -1.51 2.11
CA ILE A 65 -4.02 -2.10 0.94
C ILE A 65 -4.16 -1.12 -0.24
N LYS A 66 -3.04 -0.72 -0.83
CA LYS A 66 -2.99 0.14 -2.02
C LYS A 66 -2.15 -0.53 -3.11
N ILE A 67 -2.58 -0.39 -4.35
CA ILE A 67 -1.83 -0.88 -5.52
C ILE A 67 -0.82 0.18 -5.92
N LEU A 68 0.46 -0.18 -5.89
CA LEU A 68 1.53 0.63 -6.46
C LEU A 68 1.66 0.32 -7.96
N TYR A 69 1.57 1.34 -8.81
CA TYR A 69 1.76 1.21 -10.25
C TYR A 69 2.71 2.29 -10.78
N ARG A 70 3.45 1.97 -11.85
CA ARG A 70 4.31 2.93 -12.52
C ARG A 70 3.44 3.99 -13.20
N LYS A 71 3.74 5.27 -12.95
CA LYS A 71 3.12 6.37 -13.69
C LYS A 71 3.36 6.18 -15.19
N PRO A 72 2.31 6.19 -16.04
CA PRO A 72 2.49 6.08 -17.48
C PRO A 72 3.30 7.27 -17.99
N GLU A 73 4.22 7.01 -18.91
CA GLU A 73 4.93 8.07 -19.62
C GLU A 73 3.94 8.79 -20.54
N PRO A 74 3.99 10.14 -20.63
CA PRO A 74 3.16 10.87 -21.59
C PRO A 74 3.41 10.32 -23.00
N ALA A 75 2.34 10.16 -23.77
CA ALA A 75 2.49 9.82 -25.18
C ALA A 75 3.35 10.90 -25.87
N PRO A 76 4.24 10.51 -26.81
CA PRO A 76 5.00 11.49 -27.58
C PRO A 76 4.05 12.45 -28.31
N PRO A 77 4.43 13.72 -28.49
CA PRO A 77 3.59 14.68 -29.19
C PRO A 77 3.28 14.18 -30.60
N SER A 78 2.00 13.98 -30.91
CA SER A 78 1.57 13.62 -32.26
C SER A 78 1.39 14.90 -33.09
N LEU A 79 2.02 14.94 -34.26
CA LEU A 79 1.88 16.04 -35.22
C LEU A 79 0.42 16.22 -35.69
N PHE A 80 -0.42 15.19 -35.56
CA PHE A 80 -1.82 15.19 -35.98
C PHE A 80 -2.80 15.26 -34.80
N LEU A 81 -2.37 15.73 -33.62
CA LEU A 81 -3.28 15.93 -32.48
C LEU A 81 -4.47 16.83 -32.84
N PHE A 82 -4.31 17.78 -33.77
CA PHE A 82 -5.40 18.63 -34.26
C PHE A 82 -6.49 17.86 -35.04
N VAL A 83 -6.20 16.66 -35.54
CA VAL A 83 -7.15 15.78 -36.25
C VAL A 83 -7.96 14.94 -35.26
N SER A 84 -7.43 14.72 -34.05
CA SER A 84 -8.03 13.89 -32.99
C SER A 84 -9.43 14.28 -32.49
N PRO A 85 -9.87 15.56 -32.54
CA PRO A 85 -11.21 15.92 -32.06
C PRO A 85 -12.35 15.32 -32.88
N PHE A 86 -12.09 14.92 -34.13
CA PHE A 86 -13.10 14.38 -35.03
C PHE A 86 -12.73 12.95 -35.46
N ALA A 87 -13.74 12.07 -35.50
CA ALA A 87 -13.56 10.73 -36.04
C ALA A 87 -13.20 10.78 -37.54
N ILE A 88 -12.48 9.77 -38.02
CA ILE A 88 -12.07 9.66 -39.44
C ILE A 88 -13.25 9.79 -40.41
N GLY A 89 -14.44 9.32 -40.02
CA GLY A 89 -15.65 9.45 -40.83
C GLY A 89 -16.07 10.90 -41.09
N VAL A 90 -15.86 11.80 -40.13
CA VAL A 90 -16.15 13.24 -40.31
C VAL A 90 -15.22 13.83 -41.36
N TRP A 91 -13.92 13.49 -41.32
CA TRP A 91 -12.95 13.93 -42.31
C TRP A 91 -13.25 13.41 -43.72
N ILE A 92 -13.70 12.15 -43.83
CA ILE A 92 -14.17 11.59 -45.10
C ILE A 92 -15.38 12.36 -45.64
N LEU A 93 -16.37 12.64 -44.77
CA LEU A 93 -17.55 13.42 -45.16
C LEU A 93 -17.19 14.83 -45.64
N VAL A 94 -16.26 15.50 -44.95
CA VAL A 94 -15.74 16.82 -45.39
C VAL A 94 -15.10 16.71 -46.78
N GLY A 95 -14.30 15.67 -47.03
CA GLY A 95 -13.70 15.42 -48.34
C GLY A 95 -14.74 15.15 -49.44
N VAL A 96 -15.73 14.30 -49.17
CA VAL A 96 -16.82 14.00 -50.12
C VAL A 96 -17.67 15.25 -50.40
N ALA A 97 -18.02 16.02 -49.37
CA ALA A 97 -18.76 17.26 -49.51
C ALA A 97 -17.99 18.29 -50.35
N PHE A 98 -16.68 18.42 -50.14
CA PHE A 98 -15.82 19.29 -50.94
C PHE A 98 -15.82 18.90 -52.42
N LEU A 99 -15.67 17.61 -52.74
CA LEU A 99 -15.68 17.11 -54.13
C LEU A 99 -17.05 17.22 -54.81
N PHE A 100 -18.14 17.20 -54.04
CA PHE A 100 -19.50 17.34 -54.59
C PHE A 100 -19.88 18.80 -54.89
N VAL A 101 -19.37 19.74 -54.10
CA VAL A 101 -19.66 21.18 -54.24
C VAL A 101 -18.73 21.87 -55.24
N SER A 102 -17.47 21.43 -55.31
CA SER A 102 -16.43 22.03 -56.16
C SER A 102 -16.49 21.54 -57.60
#